data_AF-A0A1U7IYD5-F1
#
_entry.id   AF-A0A1U7IYD5-F1
#
_cell.length_a   1.000
_cell.length_b   1.000
_cell.length_c   1.000
_cell.angle_alpha   90.00
_cell.angle_beta   90.00
_cell.angle_gamma   90.00
#
_symmetry.space_group_name_H-M   'P 1'
#
loop_
_entity.id
_entity.type
_entity.pdbx_description
1 polymer ?
#
loop_
_entity_poly.entity_id
_entity_poly.type
_entity_poly.pdbx_seq_one_letter_code
_entity_poly.pdbx_strand_id
1 'polypeptide(L)'
;MERDFFIWASRFAHDESAPLFAAMDFPRDKALFVIMLYCGLRVSEAIALRPSDIKGSGLVLPAKATKGKLARSSADWLLDQALAYAGLEGRGISTHSFRRTALTNLSNVGVPLRVIQEISGHRSLASLQRYLEVSPEQKKRAIAALGY
;
A
#
# COMPACT_ATOMS: atom_id res chain seq x y z
N MET A 1 22.34 -17.80 10.72
CA MET A 1 21.72 -16.61 11.35
C MET A 1 21.17 -15.72 10.23
N GLU A 2 20.20 -16.26 9.49
CA GLU A 2 19.51 -15.52 8.43
C GLU A 2 18.45 -14.67 9.11
N ARG A 3 18.56 -13.36 8.96
CA ARG A 3 17.67 -12.42 9.62
C ARG A 3 16.31 -12.49 8.94
N ASP A 4 15.32 -12.95 9.70
CA ASP A 4 13.87 -12.89 9.47
C ASP A 4 13.35 -11.45 9.31
N PHE A 5 13.88 -10.71 8.34
CA PHE A 5 13.50 -9.33 8.07
C PHE A 5 12.12 -9.23 7.39
N PHE A 6 11.50 -10.36 7.03
CA PHE A 6 10.29 -10.43 6.22
C PHE A 6 9.00 -10.79 6.99
N ILE A 7 9.08 -11.16 8.27
CA ILE A 7 7.92 -11.70 9.02
C ILE A 7 7.27 -10.66 9.97
N TRP A 8 7.70 -9.39 9.95
CA TRP A 8 7.26 -8.38 10.93
C TRP A 8 6.60 -7.11 10.34
N ALA A 9 6.01 -7.19 9.15
CA ALA A 9 5.05 -6.17 8.71
C ALA A 9 3.67 -6.82 8.71
N SER A 10 2.87 -6.57 9.74
CA SER A 10 1.49 -7.06 9.75
C SER A 10 0.78 -6.70 8.46
N ARG A 11 0.03 -7.67 7.96
CA ARG A 11 -0.90 -7.50 6.86
C ARG A 11 -2.00 -6.56 7.36
N PHE A 12 -1.87 -5.27 7.04
CA PHE A 12 -2.94 -4.31 7.23
C PHE A 12 -4.12 -4.73 6.37
N ALA A 13 -5.16 -5.23 7.01
CA ALA A 13 -6.32 -5.78 6.33
C ALA A 13 -7.38 -4.68 6.09
N HIS A 14 -8.27 -4.88 5.12
CA HIS A 14 -9.20 -3.82 4.70
C HIS A 14 -10.23 -3.46 5.79
N ASP A 15 -10.54 -4.41 6.66
CA ASP A 15 -11.35 -4.27 7.88
C ASP A 15 -10.69 -3.35 8.93
N GLU A 16 -9.36 -3.35 9.00
CA GLU A 16 -8.58 -2.49 9.92
C GLU A 16 -8.49 -1.03 9.45
N SER A 17 -8.90 -0.75 8.21
CA SER A 17 -8.82 0.60 7.63
C SER A 17 -9.87 1.57 8.15
N ALA A 18 -11.08 1.08 8.43
CA ALA A 18 -12.16 1.90 8.95
C ALA A 18 -11.86 2.54 10.32
N PRO A 19 -11.44 1.77 11.37
CA PRO A 19 -11.10 2.37 12.65
C PRO A 19 -9.88 3.28 12.56
N LEU A 20 -8.90 2.94 11.72
CA LEU A 20 -7.73 3.78 11.51
C LEU A 20 -8.08 5.15 10.89
N PHE A 21 -8.91 5.17 9.85
CA PHE A 21 -9.32 6.43 9.21
C PHE A 21 -10.33 7.22 10.04
N ALA A 22 -11.06 6.56 10.94
CA ALA A 22 -11.90 7.23 11.94
C ALA A 22 -11.05 7.97 12.97
N ALA A 23 -9.90 7.41 13.37
CA ALA A 23 -8.96 8.01 14.32
C ALA A 23 -8.18 9.23 13.78
N MET A 24 -8.23 9.48 12.47
CA MET A 24 -7.60 10.65 11.86
C MET A 24 -8.59 11.83 11.84
N ASP A 25 -8.21 12.99 12.36
CA ASP A 25 -9.12 14.14 12.37
C ASP A 25 -9.10 14.91 11.04
N PHE A 26 -7.92 15.05 10.42
CA PHE A 26 -7.76 15.91 9.26
C PHE A 26 -8.06 15.16 7.95
N PRO A 27 -8.88 15.74 7.04
CA PRO A 27 -9.16 15.17 5.72
C PRO A 27 -7.90 14.94 4.87
N ARG A 28 -6.89 15.81 5.02
CA ARG A 28 -5.58 15.67 4.36
C ARG A 28 -4.89 14.37 4.73
N ASP A 29 -4.90 14.04 6.02
CA ASP A 29 -4.14 12.92 6.54
C ASP A 29 -4.85 11.61 6.16
N LYS A 30 -6.19 11.59 6.20
CA LYS A 30 -6.98 10.49 5.61
C LYS A 30 -6.66 10.30 4.13
N ALA A 31 -6.69 11.38 3.35
CA ALA A 31 -6.44 11.33 1.91
C ALA A 31 -5.05 10.75 1.60
N LEU A 32 -4.03 11.10 2.39
CA LEU A 32 -2.68 10.56 2.24
C LEU A 32 -2.65 9.03 2.30
N PHE A 33 -3.20 8.44 3.36
CA PHE A 33 -3.18 6.97 3.52
C PHE A 33 -4.17 6.26 2.61
N VAL A 34 -5.32 6.87 2.31
CA VAL A 34 -6.30 6.34 1.35
C VAL A 34 -5.66 6.24 -0.04
N ILE A 35 -5.00 7.30 -0.52
CA ILE A 35 -4.32 7.27 -1.81
C ILE A 35 -3.21 6.21 -1.81
N MET A 36 -2.47 6.06 -0.71
CA MET A 36 -1.49 4.99 -0.57
C MET A 36 -2.12 3.58 -0.61
N LEU A 37 -3.29 3.40 0.01
CA LEU A 37 -4.01 2.12 0.09
C LEU A 37 -4.64 1.71 -1.25
N TYR A 38 -5.14 2.66 -2.04
CA TYR A 38 -5.85 2.37 -3.29
C TYR A 38 -4.96 2.48 -4.53
N CYS A 39 -4.00 3.41 -4.54
CA CYS A 39 -3.10 3.61 -5.68
C CYS A 39 -1.74 2.93 -5.48
N GLY A 40 -1.48 2.36 -4.29
CA GLY A 40 -0.24 1.65 -4.00
C GLY A 40 1.00 2.54 -4.00
N LEU A 41 0.87 3.83 -3.72
CA LEU A 41 1.98 4.80 -3.75
C LEU A 41 2.93 4.64 -2.55
N ARG A 42 4.19 5.03 -2.73
CA ARG A 42 5.09 5.27 -1.61
C ARG A 42 4.66 6.54 -0.88
N VAL A 43 4.93 6.62 0.42
CA VAL A 43 4.69 7.84 1.20
C VAL A 43 5.32 9.08 0.57
N SER A 44 6.53 8.97 0.02
CA SER A 44 7.20 10.07 -0.67
C SER A 44 6.51 10.48 -1.98
N GLU A 45 5.86 9.55 -2.67
CA GLU A 45 5.09 9.82 -3.89
C GLU A 45 3.76 10.47 -3.54
N ALA A 46 3.07 9.96 -2.52
CA ALA A 46 1.78 10.49 -2.07
C ALA A 46 1.89 11.92 -1.51
N ILE A 47 2.94 12.23 -0.76
CA ILE A 47 3.20 13.59 -0.25
C ILE A 47 3.55 14.57 -1.38
N ALA A 48 4.18 14.09 -2.45
CA ALA A 48 4.57 14.91 -3.59
C ALA A 48 3.40 15.23 -4.54
N LEU A 49 2.22 14.62 -4.33
CA LEU A 49 1.05 14.87 -5.16
C LEU A 49 0.55 16.31 -5.00
N ARG A 50 0.16 16.90 -6.13
CA ARG A 50 -0.49 18.18 -6.21
C ARG A 50 -1.88 18.02 -6.82
N PRO A 51 -2.83 18.93 -6.54
CA PRO A 51 -4.14 18.90 -7.18
C PRO A 51 -4.08 18.89 -8.72
N SER A 52 -3.03 19.50 -9.30
CA SER A 52 -2.76 19.48 -10.76
C SER A 52 -2.46 18.10 -11.33
N ASP A 53 -2.13 17.13 -10.50
CA ASP A 53 -1.80 15.75 -10.90
C ASP A 53 -3.07 14.90 -11.06
N ILE A 54 -4.24 15.40 -10.64
CA ILE A 54 -5.55 14.79 -10.85
C ILE A 54 -6.00 15.10 -12.28
N LYS A 55 -6.12 14.06 -13.12
CA LYS A 55 -6.62 14.19 -14.49
C LYS A 55 -7.86 13.31 -14.68
N GLY A 56 -9.03 13.94 -14.75
CA GLY A 56 -10.31 13.24 -14.86
C GLY A 56 -10.54 12.33 -13.65
N SER A 57 -10.72 11.03 -13.89
CA SER A 57 -10.91 10.00 -12.86
C SER A 57 -9.60 9.35 -12.38
N GLY A 58 -8.43 9.86 -12.80
CA GLY A 58 -7.14 9.23 -12.52
C GLY A 58 -6.11 10.18 -11.89
N LEU A 59 -5.09 9.58 -11.26
CA LEU A 59 -3.90 10.28 -10.78
C LEU A 59 -2.74 10.03 -11.74
N VAL A 60 -2.09 11.11 -12.19
CA VAL A 60 -0.86 11.03 -12.97
C VAL A 60 0.33 11.26 -12.04
N LEU A 61 1.15 10.22 -11.84
CA LEU A 61 2.27 10.31 -10.91
C LEU A 61 3.42 11.15 -11.50
N PRO A 62 3.93 12.16 -10.78
CA PRO A 62 5.12 12.86 -11.20
C PRO A 62 6.33 11.90 -11.13
N ALA A 63 7.07 11.78 -12.23
CA ALA A 63 8.20 10.86 -12.40
C ALA A 63 9.39 11.07 -11.43
N LYS A 64 9.33 12.05 -10.52
CA LYS A 64 10.44 12.50 -9.67
C LYS A 64 10.03 12.80 -8.22
N ALA A 65 9.37 11.87 -7.55
CA ALA A 65 9.16 11.98 -6.10
C ALA A 65 10.35 11.37 -5.32
N THR A 66 11.54 11.95 -5.46
CA THR A 66 12.76 11.44 -4.81
C THR A 66 12.95 12.10 -3.44
N LYS A 67 12.72 11.31 -2.38
CA LYS A 67 13.25 11.46 -1.00
C LYS A 67 13.19 12.88 -0.37
N GLY A 68 12.00 13.35 -0.01
CA GLY A 68 11.86 14.26 1.13
C GLY A 68 11.95 13.47 2.44
N LYS A 69 13.12 13.42 3.10
CA LYS A 69 13.28 12.67 4.36
C LYS A 69 12.38 13.20 5.49
N LEU A 70 12.23 14.51 5.59
CA LEU A 70 11.45 15.17 6.64
C LEU A 70 9.96 14.79 6.59
N ALA A 71 9.39 14.72 5.39
CA ALA A 71 7.96 14.47 5.22
C ALA A 71 7.58 13.01 5.53
N ARG A 72 8.53 12.07 5.39
CA ARG A 72 8.32 10.68 5.80
C ARG A 72 8.19 10.56 7.32
N SER A 73 9.05 11.23 8.08
CA SER A 73 9.01 11.19 9.54
C SER A 73 7.69 11.72 10.11
N SER A 74 7.12 12.77 9.52
CA SER A 74 5.80 13.28 9.93
C SER A 74 4.66 12.30 9.62
N ALA A 75 4.70 11.64 8.46
CA ALA A 75 3.69 10.65 8.10
C ALA A 75 3.78 9.38 8.96
N ASP A 76 5.00 8.94 9.30
CA ASP A 76 5.22 7.81 10.21
C ASP A 76 4.71 8.18 11.62
N TRP A 77 5.02 9.38 12.14
CA TRP A 77 4.50 9.84 13.44
C TRP A 77 2.97 9.90 13.48
N LEU A 78 2.35 10.42 12.42
CA LEU A 78 0.89 10.52 12.35
C LEU A 78 0.22 9.14 12.25
N LEU A 79 0.86 8.20 11.54
CA LEU A 79 0.42 6.82 11.50
C LEU A 79 0.48 6.18 12.89
N ASP A 80 1.57 6.37 13.63
CA ASP A 80 1.74 5.83 14.98
C ASP A 80 0.64 6.34 15.93
N GLN A 81 0.30 7.63 15.86
CA GLN A 81 -0.81 8.20 16.62
C GLN A 81 -2.15 7.54 16.23
N ALA A 82 -2.46 7.47 14.94
CA ALA A 82 -3.70 6.86 14.47
C ALA A 82 -3.81 5.38 14.86
N LEU A 83 -2.69 4.63 14.86
CA LEU A 83 -2.63 3.25 15.29
C LEU A 83 -2.90 3.10 16.79
N ALA A 84 -2.34 3.96 17.62
CA ALA A 84 -2.59 3.98 19.06
C ALA A 84 -4.08 4.24 19.36
N TYR A 85 -4.67 5.25 18.72
CA TYR A 85 -6.10 5.56 18.87
C TYR A 85 -7.01 4.43 18.38
N ALA A 86 -6.63 3.73 17.32
CA ALA A 86 -7.40 2.61 16.78
C ALA A 86 -7.19 1.28 17.55
N GLY A 87 -6.33 1.24 18.58
CA GLY A 87 -5.97 0.01 19.29
C GLY A 87 -5.19 -0.99 18.43
N LEU A 88 -4.48 -0.50 17.41
CA LEU A 88 -3.69 -1.28 16.44
C LEU A 88 -2.18 -1.13 16.63
N GLU A 89 -1.76 -0.50 17.72
CA GLU A 89 -0.36 -0.36 18.11
C GLU A 89 0.35 -1.72 18.28
N GLY A 90 1.67 -1.74 18.10
CA GLY A 90 2.47 -2.96 18.25
C GLY A 90 2.25 -4.02 17.17
N ARG A 91 1.31 -3.82 16.23
CA ARG A 91 1.09 -4.76 15.12
C ARG A 91 2.16 -4.68 14.04
N GLY A 92 3.07 -3.70 14.06
CA GLY A 92 4.07 -3.54 12.99
C GLY A 92 3.47 -3.00 11.68
N ILE A 93 2.35 -2.28 11.77
CA ILE A 93 1.78 -1.55 10.63
C ILE A 93 2.68 -0.34 10.37
N SER A 94 3.07 -0.13 9.12
CA SER A 94 3.88 1.01 8.70
C SER A 94 3.31 1.64 7.44
N THR A 95 3.85 2.79 7.03
CA THR A 95 3.55 3.41 5.72
C THR A 95 3.74 2.44 4.55
N HIS A 96 4.62 1.45 4.70
CA HIS A 96 4.81 0.43 3.69
C HIS A 96 3.68 -0.60 3.64
N SER A 97 3.03 -0.89 4.77
CA SER A 97 1.92 -1.85 4.86
C SER A 97 0.77 -1.47 3.93
N PHE A 98 0.41 -0.18 3.83
CA PHE A 98 -0.61 0.30 2.89
C PHE A 98 -0.29 -0.06 1.44
N ARG A 99 0.95 0.22 1.00
CA ARG A 99 1.39 -0.14 -0.35
C ARG A 99 1.39 -1.65 -0.55
N ARG A 100 1.82 -2.44 0.45
CA ARG A 100 1.75 -3.91 0.37
C ARG A 100 0.32 -4.37 0.17
N THR A 101 -0.60 -3.90 1.01
CA THR A 101 -2.03 -4.24 0.95
C THR A 101 -2.63 -3.89 -0.42
N ALA A 102 -2.33 -2.72 -0.98
CA ALA A 102 -2.77 -2.33 -2.32
C ALA A 102 -2.37 -3.36 -3.39
N LEU A 103 -1.08 -3.73 -3.43
CA LEU A 103 -0.52 -4.65 -4.42
C LEU A 103 -1.03 -6.08 -4.22
N THR A 104 -1.13 -6.52 -2.97
CA THR A 104 -1.71 -7.82 -2.61
C THR A 104 -3.17 -7.89 -3.02
N ASN A 105 -3.95 -6.81 -2.83
CA ASN A 105 -5.36 -6.77 -3.26
C ASN A 105 -5.50 -6.88 -4.78
N LEU A 106 -4.70 -6.12 -5.55
CA LEU A 106 -4.68 -6.23 -7.01
C LEU A 106 -4.33 -7.66 -7.46
N SER A 107 -3.33 -8.27 -6.83
CA SER A 107 -2.96 -9.67 -7.08
C SER A 107 -4.12 -10.63 -6.74
N ASN A 108 -4.78 -10.43 -5.60
CA ASN A 108 -5.89 -11.27 -5.14
C ASN A 108 -7.14 -11.18 -6.02
N VAL A 109 -7.36 -10.07 -6.72
CA VAL A 109 -8.44 -9.93 -7.71
C VAL A 109 -8.05 -10.55 -9.07
N GLY A 110 -6.79 -10.97 -9.23
CA GLY A 110 -6.30 -11.63 -10.44
C GLY A 110 -5.75 -10.66 -11.49
N VAL A 111 -5.40 -9.43 -11.09
CA VAL A 111 -4.78 -8.47 -12.01
C VAL A 111 -3.39 -9.01 -12.42
N PRO A 112 -3.06 -9.03 -13.72
CA PRO A 112 -1.76 -9.51 -14.17
C PRO A 112 -0.59 -8.74 -13.55
N LEU A 113 0.49 -9.45 -13.19
CA LEU A 113 1.63 -8.85 -12.49
C LEU A 113 2.28 -7.69 -13.25
N ARG A 114 2.27 -7.75 -14.59
CA ARG A 114 2.79 -6.65 -15.42
C ARG A 114 1.94 -5.39 -15.27
N VAL A 115 0.62 -5.52 -15.19
CA VAL A 115 -0.29 -4.39 -14.97
C VAL A 115 -0.07 -3.81 -13.58
N ILE A 116 0.07 -4.66 -12.55
CA ILE A 116 0.40 -4.23 -11.19
C ILE A 116 1.75 -3.51 -11.16
N GLN A 117 2.75 -3.98 -11.91
CA GLN A 117 4.07 -3.34 -12.01
C GLN A 117 3.98 -1.91 -12.56
N GLU A 118 3.23 -1.73 -13.66
CA GLU A 118 3.02 -0.41 -14.29
C GLU A 118 2.28 0.54 -13.33
N ILE A 119 1.18 0.09 -12.70
CA ILE A 119 0.41 0.87 -11.72
C ILE A 119 1.29 1.33 -10.56
N SER A 120 2.13 0.43 -10.05
CA SER A 120 2.94 0.69 -8.87
C SER A 120 4.28 1.37 -9.15
N GLY A 121 4.67 1.52 -10.41
CA GLY A 121 5.95 2.13 -10.80
C GLY A 121 7.18 1.34 -10.32
N HIS A 122 7.09 0.01 -10.23
CA HIS A 122 8.25 -0.82 -9.88
C HIS A 122 9.20 -0.96 -11.07
N ARG A 123 10.48 -0.62 -10.87
CA ARG A 123 11.53 -0.72 -11.90
C ARG A 123 11.79 -2.16 -12.39
N SER A 124 11.47 -3.16 -11.57
CA SER A 124 11.62 -4.58 -11.96
C SER A 124 10.52 -5.44 -11.35
N LEU A 125 10.13 -6.50 -12.06
CA LEU A 125 9.22 -7.52 -11.56
C LEU A 125 9.78 -8.22 -10.31
N ALA A 126 11.09 -8.46 -10.25
CA ALA A 126 11.74 -9.03 -9.07
C ALA A 126 11.50 -8.19 -7.81
N SER A 127 11.48 -6.85 -7.95
CA SER A 127 11.20 -5.97 -6.82
C SER A 127 9.73 -6.04 -6.36
N LEU A 128 8.81 -6.30 -7.30
CA LEU A 128 7.38 -6.49 -7.06
C LEU A 128 7.07 -7.85 -6.42
N GLN A 129 7.79 -8.91 -6.81
CA GLN A 129 7.59 -10.28 -6.32
C GLN A 129 7.67 -10.40 -4.79
N ARG A 130 8.45 -9.54 -4.12
CA ARG A 130 8.55 -9.48 -2.65
C ARG A 130 7.25 -9.09 -1.93
N TYR A 131 6.25 -8.63 -2.68
CA TYR A 131 4.93 -8.23 -2.18
C TYR A 131 3.84 -9.23 -2.51
N LEU A 132 4.15 -10.29 -3.27
CA LEU A 132 3.18 -11.23 -3.77
C LEU A 132 3.24 -12.51 -2.94
N GLU A 133 2.21 -12.71 -2.12
CA GLU A 133 1.92 -14.00 -1.52
C GLU A 133 0.94 -14.73 -2.44
N VAL A 134 1.26 -15.97 -2.81
CA VAL A 134 0.32 -16.80 -3.57
C VAL A 134 -0.66 -17.41 -2.58
N SER A 135 -1.92 -16.94 -2.61
CA SER A 135 -2.95 -17.47 -1.72
C SER A 135 -3.49 -18.82 -2.22
N PRO A 136 -3.95 -19.72 -1.33
CA PRO A 136 -4.64 -20.95 -1.72
C PRO A 136 -5.83 -20.70 -2.66
N GLU A 137 -6.55 -19.60 -2.46
CA GLU A 137 -7.69 -19.16 -3.28
C GLU A 137 -7.24 -18.76 -4.69
N GLN A 138 -6.08 -18.11 -4.83
CA GLN A 138 -5.51 -17.83 -6.16
C GLN A 138 -5.20 -19.12 -6.92
N LYS A 139 -4.61 -20.13 -6.25
CA LYS A 139 -4.37 -21.45 -6.85
C LYS A 139 -5.68 -22.12 -7.26
N LYS A 140 -6.67 -22.12 -6.36
CA LYS A 140 -8.00 -22.71 -6.62
C LYS A 140 -8.70 -22.05 -7.81
N ARG A 141 -8.69 -20.71 -7.89
CA ARG A 141 -9.25 -19.97 -9.03
C ARG A 141 -8.49 -20.23 -10.33
N ALA A 142 -7.17 -20.30 -10.28
CA ALA A 142 -6.36 -20.60 -11.46
C ALA A 142 -6.67 -21.99 -12.02
N ILE A 143 -6.84 -22.99 -11.16
CA ILE A 143 -7.25 -24.34 -11.56
C ILE A 143 -8.69 -24.35 -12.08
N ALA A 144 -9.63 -23.69 -11.38
CA ALA A 144 -11.02 -23.60 -11.82
C ALA A 144 -11.18 -22.90 -13.18
N ALA A 145 -10.29 -21.95 -13.50
CA ALA A 145 -10.27 -21.25 -14.78
C ALA A 145 -9.85 -22.14 -15.98
N LEU A 146 -9.23 -23.31 -15.72
CA LEU A 146 -8.84 -24.25 -16.78
C LEU A 146 -10.01 -25.10 -17.30
N GLY A 147 -11.17 -25.07 -16.64
CA GLY A 147 -12.43 -25.59 -17.20
C GLY A 147 -12.46 -27.07 -17.54
N TYR A 148 -11.79 -27.92 -16.74
CA TYR A 148 -11.98 -29.39 -16.76
C TYR A 148 -12.70 -29.85 -15.50
#